data_AF-A0A542AIR9-F1
#
_entry.id   AF-A0A542AIR9-F1
#
_cell.length_a   1.000
_cell.length_b   1.000
_cell.length_c   1.000
_cell.angle_alpha   90.00
_cell.angle_beta   90.00
_cell.angle_gamma   90.00
#
_symmetry.space_group_name_H-M   'P 1'
#
loop_
_entity.id
_entity.type
_entity.pdbx_description
1 polymer ?
#
loop_
_entity_poly.entity_id
_entity_poly.type
_entity_poly.pdbx_seq_one_letter_code
_entity_poly.pdbx_strand_id
1 'polypeptide(L)' 'MNQNTMTVLKSKLAVYRVCYQEAKKSKDLKRMILLGPIISDLRDEIGILEE' A
#
# COMPACT_ATOMS: atom_id res chain seq x y z
N MET A 1 -14.21 2.37 15.61
CA MET A 1 -13.53 2.31 14.30
C MET A 1 -14.56 2.16 13.19
N ASN A 2 -14.53 3.00 12.15
CA ASN A 2 -15.40 2.80 10.98
C ASN A 2 -14.87 1.61 10.16
N GLN A 3 -15.58 0.47 10.19
CA GLN A 3 -15.20 -0.74 9.46
C GLN A 3 -14.99 -0.49 7.96
N ASN A 4 -15.69 0.50 7.41
CA ASN A 4 -15.56 0.89 6.00
C ASN A 4 -14.20 1.54 5.72
N THR A 5 -13.70 2.40 6.61
CA THR A 5 -12.38 3.04 6.46
C THR A 5 -11.27 2.00 6.47
N MET A 6 -11.31 1.06 7.42
CA MET A 6 -10.33 -0.03 7.52
C MET A 6 -10.34 -0.92 6.26
N THR A 7 -11.53 -1.28 5.77
CA THR A 7 -11.68 -2.06 4.54
C THR A 7 -11.06 -1.33 3.34
N VAL A 8 -11.35 -0.04 3.20
CA VAL A 8 -10.81 0.78 2.11
C VAL A 8 -9.28 0.86 2.16
N LEU A 9 -8.69 1.05 3.33
CA LEU A 9 -7.23 1.10 3.49
C LEU A 9 -6.57 -0.22 3.12
N LYS A 10 -7.12 -1.35 3.59
CA LYS A 10 -6.63 -2.70 3.25
C LYS A 10 -6.74 -2.97 1.74
N SER A 11 -7.84 -2.56 1.10
CA SER A 11 -7.99 -2.68 -0.35
C SER A 11 -6.97 -1.86 -1.12
N LYS A 12 -6.72 -0.59 -0.71
CA LYS A 12 -5.68 0.25 -1.32
C LYS A 12 -4.29 -0.37 -1.17
N LEU A 13 -3.95 -0.85 0.02
CA LEU A 13 -2.68 -1.51 0.28
C LEU A 13 -2.47 -2.73 -0.64
N ALA A 14 -3.50 -3.55 -0.81
CA ALA A 14 -3.43 -4.72 -1.70
C ALA A 14 -3.14 -4.29 -3.15
N VAL A 15 -3.83 -3.27 -3.67
CA VAL A 15 -3.60 -2.74 -5.02
C VAL A 15 -2.17 -2.22 -5.19
N TYR A 16 -1.69 -1.37 -4.27
CA TYR A 16 -0.34 -0.82 -4.39
C TYR A 16 0.75 -1.89 -4.29
N ARG A 17 0.57 -2.92 -3.46
CA ARG A 17 1.49 -4.06 -3.41
C ARG A 17 1.57 -4.79 -4.75
N VAL A 18 0.43 -5.03 -5.40
CA VAL A 18 0.42 -5.63 -6.75
C VAL A 18 1.16 -4.73 -7.74
N CYS A 19 0.85 -3.43 -7.77
CA CYS A 19 1.56 -2.48 -8.64
C CYS A 19 3.08 -2.47 -8.41
N TYR A 20 3.52 -2.58 -7.16
CA TYR A 20 4.95 -2.65 -6.84
C TYR A 20 5.59 -3.95 -7.35
N GLN A 21 4.90 -5.09 -7.23
CA GLN A 21 5.41 -6.35 -7.76
C GLN A 21 5.50 -6.32 -9.28
N GLU A 22 4.52 -5.74 -9.98
CA GLU A 22 4.60 -5.58 -11.43
C GLU A 22 5.74 -4.64 -11.84
N ALA A 23 5.94 -3.53 -11.14
CA ALA A 23 7.08 -2.65 -11.35
C ALA A 23 8.43 -3.37 -11.11
N LYS A 24 8.49 -4.24 -10.09
CA LYS A 24 9.67 -5.06 -9.82
C LYS A 24 9.94 -6.06 -10.95
N LYS A 25 8.91 -6.73 -11.48
CA LYS A 25 9.02 -7.66 -12.61
C LYS A 25 9.52 -6.96 -13.88
N SER A 26 9.03 -5.76 -14.15
CA SER A 26 9.45 -4.96 -15.31
C SER A 26 10.76 -4.19 -15.09
N LYS A 27 11.38 -4.30 -13.91
CA LYS A 27 12.56 -3.50 -13.49
C LYS A 27 12.33 -1.98 -13.58
N ASP A 28 11.08 -1.54 -13.41
CA ASP A 28 10.71 -0.12 -13.36
C ASP A 28 11.03 0.47 -11.97
N LEU A 29 12.31 0.81 -11.79
CA LEU A 29 12.82 1.38 -10.55
C LEU A 29 12.13 2.70 -10.18
N LYS A 30 11.79 3.53 -11.16
CA LYS A 30 11.10 4.82 -10.90
C LYS A 30 9.76 4.56 -10.23
N ARG A 31 8.98 3.62 -10.76
CA ARG A 31 7.68 3.26 -10.20
C ARG A 31 7.80 2.58 -8.84
N MET A 32 8.81 1.75 -8.62
CA MET A 32 9.07 1.16 -7.31
C MET A 32 9.38 2.23 -6.24
N ILE A 33 10.23 3.20 -6.57
CA ILE A 33 10.60 4.30 -5.67
C ILE A 33 9.36 5.12 -5.29
N LEU A 34 8.45 5.38 -6.23
CA LEU A 34 7.20 6.10 -5.95
C LEU A 34 6.23 5.30 -5.09
N LEU A 35 6.13 3.99 -5.31
CA LEU A 35 5.16 3.13 -4.63
C LEU A 35 5.59 2.72 -3.22
N GLY A 36 6.89 2.63 -2.95
CA GLY A 36 7.44 2.20 -1.66
C GLY A 36 6.92 3.02 -0.47
N PRO A 37 7.04 4.36 -0.48
CA PRO A 37 6.54 5.21 0.59
C PRO A 37 5.03 5.06 0.80
N ILE A 38 4.24 5.07 -0.27
CA ILE A 38 2.77 4.92 -0.21
C ILE A 38 2.37 3.62 0.50
N ILE A 39 3.07 2.52 0.21
CA ILE A 39 2.83 1.23 0.86
C ILE A 39 3.21 1.28 2.34
N SER A 40 4.29 1.98 2.69
CA SER A 40 4.71 2.15 4.09
C SER A 40 3.67 2.94 4.87
N ASP A 41 3.30 4.11 4.37
CA ASP A 41 2.35 5.01 5.02
C ASP A 41 0.99 4.32 5.25
N LEU A 42 0.50 3.55 4.26
CA LEU A 42 -0.73 2.77 4.40
C LEU A 42 -0.63 1.67 5.46
N ARG A 43 0.54 1.03 5.63
CA ARG A 43 0.73 0.02 6.67
C ARG A 43 0.74 0.67 8.05
N ASP A 44 1.39 1.82 8.18
CA ASP A 44 1.47 2.56 9.43
C ASP A 44 0.08 3.08 9.83
N GLU A 45 -0.68 3.66 8.89
CA GLU A 45 -2.06 4.10 9.14
C GLU A 45 -2.98 2.94 9.54
N ILE A 46 -2.89 1.78 8.87
CA ILE A 46 -3.64 0.58 9.27
C ILE A 46 -3.24 0.14 10.68
N GLY A 47 -1.95 0.13 11.00
CA GLY A 47 -1.45 -0.25 12.32
C GLY A 47 -1.98 0.65 13.42
N ILE A 48 -1.95 1.97 13.22
CA ILE A 48 -2.50 2.96 14.15
C ILE A 48 -4.01 2.75 14.37
N LEU A 49 -4.74 2.29 13.36
CA LEU A 49 -6.18 2.05 13.46
C LEU A 49 -6.54 0.67 14.04
N GLU A 50 -5.61 -0.29 14.09
CA GLU A 50 -5.81 -1.63 14.66
C GLU A 50 -5.51 -1.70 16.17
N GLU A 51 -4.74 -0.75 16.73
CA GLU A 51 -4.54 -0.54 18.18
C GLU A 51 -5.74 0.15 18.86
#